data_AF-A0A496RMJ3-F1
#
_entry.id   AF-A0A496RMJ3-F1
#
_cell.length_a   1.000
_cell.length_b   1.000
_cell.length_c   1.000
_cell.angle_alpha   90.00
_cell.angle_beta   90.00
_cell.angle_gamma   90.00
#
_symmetry.space_group_name_H-M   'P 1'
#
loop_
_entity.id
_entity.type
_entity.pdbx_description
1 polymer ?
#
loop_
_entity_poly.entity_id
_entity_poly.type
_entity_poly.pdbx_seq_one_letter_code
_entity_poly.pdbx_strand_id
1 'polypeptide(L)' 'MRGEKKLEKKCEFCGREFIPKRYWQRFCSSKCRWRYWERNHPRISIEEYEELNKLRKKINESR' A
#
# COMPACT_ATOMS: atom_id res chain seq x y z
N MET A 1 24.93 24.01 -17.76
CA MET A 1 24.66 23.10 -16.64
C MET A 1 23.17 22.74 -16.66
N ARG A 2 22.79 21.49 -16.96
CA ARG A 2 21.37 21.08 -16.93
C ARG A 2 21.05 20.57 -15.52
N GLY A 3 20.36 21.38 -14.74
CA GLY A 3 19.84 20.97 -13.43
C GLY A 3 18.75 19.93 -13.62
N GLU A 4 19.04 18.68 -13.24
CA GLU A 4 18.06 17.61 -13.26
C GLU A 4 17.00 17.88 -12.19
N LYS A 5 15.82 18.34 -12.59
CA LYS A 5 14.64 18.39 -11.72
C LYS A 5 14.33 16.96 -11.24
N LYS A 6 14.59 16.70 -9.97
CA LYS A 6 14.21 15.44 -9.32
C LYS A 6 12.68 15.33 -9.33
N LEU A 7 12.15 14.28 -9.96
CA LEU A 7 10.71 14.00 -10.03
C LEU A 7 10.17 13.72 -8.63
N GLU A 8 9.46 14.67 -8.05
CA GLU A 8 8.77 14.45 -6.78
C GLU A 8 7.56 13.52 -6.99
N LYS A 9 7.38 12.59 -6.05
CA LYS A 9 6.23 11.67 -6.01
C LYS A 9 5.51 11.83 -4.68
N LYS A 10 4.21 11.56 -4.66
CA LYS A 10 3.43 11.43 -3.42
C LYS A 10 3.50 10.01 -2.90
N CYS A 11 3.73 9.85 -1.60
CA CYS A 11 3.74 8.56 -0.93
C CYS A 11 2.33 7.98 -0.91
N GLU A 12 2.15 6.76 -1.44
CA GLU A 12 0.83 6.11 -1.50
C GLU A 12 0.22 5.80 -0.12
N PHE A 13 1.03 5.80 0.95
CA PHE A 13 0.54 5.55 2.30
C PHE A 13 0.23 6.84 3.09
N CYS A 14 1.16 7.81 3.11
CA CYS A 14 1.01 9.01 3.95
C CYS A 14 0.79 10.31 3.16
N GLY A 15 0.72 10.26 1.84
CA GLY A 15 0.47 11.42 0.98
C GLY A 15 1.62 12.41 0.83
N ARG A 16 2.66 12.34 1.68
CA ARG A 16 3.80 13.26 1.64
C ARG A 16 4.57 13.17 0.33
N GLU A 17 5.01 14.33 -0.14
CA GLU A 17 5.91 14.47 -1.29
C GLU A 17 7.31 14.00 -0.89
N PHE A 18 7.95 13.27 -1.79
CA PHE A 18 9.30 12.77 -1.60
C PHE A 18 10.01 12.62 -2.94
N ILE A 19 11.34 12.66 -2.88
CA ILE A 19 12.19 12.37 -4.03
C ILE A 19 12.47 10.86 -4.05
N PRO A 20 11.96 10.12 -5.06
CA PRO A 20 12.21 8.70 -5.18
C PRO A 20 13.66 8.44 -5.59
N LYS A 21 14.29 7.43 -4.98
CA LYS A 21 15.62 6.95 -5.38
C LYS A 21 15.56 6.02 -6.60
N ARG A 22 14.38 5.45 -6.87
CA ARG A 22 14.10 4.50 -7.96
C ARG A 22 12.77 4.84 -8.60
N TYR A 23 12.61 4.65 -9.91
CA TYR A 23 11.37 5.02 -10.61
C TYR A 23 10.14 4.29 -10.04
N TRP A 24 10.29 3.06 -9.55
CA TRP A 24 9.22 2.23 -8.97
C TRP A 24 8.99 2.48 -7.47
N GLN A 25 9.68 3.43 -6.86
CA GLN A 25 9.49 3.70 -5.44
C GLN A 25 8.11 4.35 -5.20
N ARG A 26 7.23 3.62 -4.52
CA ARG A 26 5.84 4.01 -4.21
C ARG A 26 5.68 4.73 -2.86
N PHE A 27 6.66 4.56 -1.98
CA PHE A 27 6.59 5.04 -0.59
C PHE A 27 7.80 5.91 -0.24
N CYS A 28 7.58 6.93 0.58
CA CYS A 28 8.66 7.82 1.05
C CYS A 28 9.66 7.11 1.98
N SER A 29 9.26 5.99 2.60
CA SER A 29 10.12 5.21 3.51
C SER A 29 9.68 3.75 3.63
N SER A 30 10.58 2.90 4.14
CA SER A 30 10.28 1.51 4.49
C SER A 30 9.14 1.41 5.50
N LYS A 31 9.07 2.31 6.49
CA LYS A 31 7.97 2.40 7.47
C LYS A 31 6.60 2.55 6.79
N CYS A 32 6.50 3.41 5.78
CA CYS A 32 5.25 3.60 5.04
C CYS A 32 4.88 2.36 4.22
N ARG A 33 5.87 1.68 3.62
CA ARG A 33 5.65 0.40 2.93
C ARG A 33 5.11 -0.67 3.89
N TRP A 34 5.71 -0.81 5.07
CA TRP A 34 5.29 -1.78 6.08
C TRP A 34 3.88 -1.51 6.59
N ARG A 35 3.57 -0.26 6.97
CA ARG A 35 2.22 0.11 7.41
C ARG A 35 1.17 -0.06 6.32
N TYR A 36 1.52 0.23 5.06
CA TYR A 36 0.65 -0.05 3.94
C TYR A 36 0.38 -1.55 3.82
N TRP A 37 1.40 -2.39 3.95
CA TRP A 37 1.24 -3.84 3.93
C TRP A 37 0.36 -4.31 5.09
N GLU A 38 0.62 -3.90 6.33
CA GLU A 38 -0.19 -4.27 7.49
C GLU A 38 -1.65 -3.83 7.38
N ARG A 39 -1.92 -2.66 6.78
CA ARG A 39 -3.29 -2.19 6.53
C ARG A 39 -4.03 -3.09 5.52
N ASN A 40 -3.33 -3.62 4.52
CA ASN A 40 -3.94 -4.42 3.44
C ASN A 40 -3.85 -5.93 3.68
N HIS A 41 -2.93 -6.35 4.54
CA HIS A 41 -2.66 -7.72 4.97
C HIS A 41 -2.63 -7.73 6.49
N PRO A 42 -3.80 -7.53 7.13
CA PRO A 42 -3.88 -7.58 8.58
C PRO A 42 -3.38 -8.95 9.04
N ARG A 43 -2.62 -8.95 10.15
CA ARG A 43 -2.15 -10.19 10.80
C ARG A 43 -3.30 -10.85 11.53
N ILE A 44 -4.21 -11.41 10.75
CA ILE A 44 -5.37 -12.17 11.23
C ILE A 44 -5.03 -13.65 11.34
N SER A 45 -5.76 -14.36 12.19
CA SER A 45 -5.67 -15.81 12.32
C SER A 45 -6.21 -16.52 11.07
N ILE A 46 -5.95 -17.83 10.99
CA ILE A 46 -6.49 -18.66 9.90
C ILE A 46 -8.02 -18.63 9.92
N GLU A 47 -8.61 -18.72 11.12
CA GLU A 47 -10.06 -18.68 11.34
C GLU A 47 -10.66 -17.36 10.85
N GLU A 48 -10.07 -16.22 11.22
CA GLU A 48 -10.50 -14.89 10.78
C GLU A 48 -10.39 -14.71 9.26
N TYR A 49 -9.36 -15.26 8.61
CA TYR A 49 -9.19 -15.21 7.16
C TYR A 49 -10.28 -16.01 6.42
N GLU A 50 -10.62 -17.19 6.92
CA GLU A 50 -11.70 -18.00 6.37
C GLU A 50 -13.06 -17.29 6.46
N GLU A 51 -13.35 -16.65 7.60
CA GLU A 51 -14.56 -15.86 7.78
C GLU A 51 -14.63 -14.68 6.79
N LEU A 52 -13.53 -13.93 6.61
CA LEU A 52 -13.49 -12.83 5.64
C LEU A 52 -13.73 -13.31 4.21
N ASN A 53 -13.18 -14.47 3.83
CA ASN A 53 -13.40 -15.03 2.50
C ASN A 53 -14.85 -15.51 2.29
N LYS A 54 -15.48 -16.09 3.32
CA LYS A 54 -16.92 -16.42 3.30
C LYS A 54 -17.75 -15.15 3.08
N LEU A 55 -17.43 -14.05 3.78
CA LEU A 55 -18.12 -12.77 3.63
C LEU A 55 -17.95 -12.19 2.21
N ARG A 56 -16.72 -12.16 1.69
CA ARG A 56 -16.41 -11.69 0.32
C ARG A 56 -17.18 -12.47 -0.74
N LYS A 57 -17.26 -13.80 -0.58
CA LYS A 57 -18.03 -14.68 -1.48
C LYS A 57 -19.51 -14.31 -1.48
N LYS A 58 -20.12 -14.15 -0.30
CA LYS A 58 -21.53 -13.72 -0.17
C LYS A 58 -21.80 -12.37 -0.84
N ILE A 59 -20.92 -11.38 -0.65
CA ILE A 59 -21.07 -10.05 -1.26
C ILE A 59 -21.04 -10.16 -2.79
N ASN A 60 -20.14 -10.96 -3.36
CA ASN A 60 -20.04 -11.15 -4.80
C ASN A 60 -21.23 -11.93 -5.38
N GLU A 61 -21.79 -12.88 -4.64
CA GLU A 61 -22.98 -13.65 -5.05
C GLU A 61 -24.30 -12.87 -4.92
N SER A 62 -24.31 -11.81 -4.10
CA SER A 62 -25.47 -10.92 -3.92
C SER A 62 -25.48 -9.73 -4.90
N ARG A 63 -24.56 -9.71 -5.87
CA ARG A 63 -24.38 -8.66 -6.88
C ARG A 63 -24.84 -9.16 -8.24
#